data_AF-A0A9E0T4H8-F1
#
_entry.id   AF-A0A9E0T4H8-F1
#
_cell.length_a   1.000
_cell.length_b   1.000
_cell.length_c   1.000
_cell.angle_alpha   90.00
_cell.angle_beta   90.00
_cell.angle_gamma   90.00
#
_symmetry.space_group_name_H-M   'P 1'
#
loop_
_entity.id
_entity.type
_entity.pdbx_description
1 polymer ?
#
loop_
_entity_poly.entity_id
_entity_poly.type
_entity_poly.pdbx_seq_one_letter_code
_entity_poly.pdbx_strand_id
1 'polypeptide(L)'
;MSLFLAGLLALTSGSAAAAPVVADPAATTAQAADQAAYQAAMRELVRTLRDSASPRDRALASQLLPVVPATDGSEPASAEQAASGKLLRAAAQAAPDDALVQALWVNADPRLSGCDVKNPCPRRADALARLQPDNAAAWVPLVDAAWQRKDTAGIDAALAKMAKARDYDDFLGQALKAWMDVYARHPLPVPTSDPAAARFSPRATALVAAMGMASATALSPFDKVVKSCQRQMNPDAPPSRFRDCAQIGRTLLVHGDSLLGRMIGRGLLRVSGQATPADVEPARNAQWQQENWMRLTATADPARLDAAAADWANASNEMAVLQIQFQRAGIALTPPAGWMAHNSRGEPVPPLGEVAPGSGKLEPNRR
;
A
#
# COMPACT_ATOMS: atom_id res chain seq x y z
N MET A 1 6.96 13.27 3.72
CA MET A 1 5.63 13.09 3.10
C MET A 1 5.11 14.42 2.51
N SER A 2 5.97 15.17 1.82
CA SER A 2 5.65 16.47 1.19
C SER A 2 5.37 16.37 -0.31
N LEU A 3 5.18 15.15 -0.83
CA LEU A 3 5.07 14.88 -2.27
C LEU A 3 3.63 14.65 -2.76
N PHE A 4 2.63 14.67 -1.88
CA PHE A 4 1.23 14.58 -2.30
C PHE A 4 0.51 15.94 -2.39
N LEU A 5 1.15 17.04 -1.98
CA LEU A 5 0.64 18.41 -2.19
C LEU A 5 1.33 19.18 -3.34
N ALA A 6 2.34 18.61 -4.00
CA ALA A 6 3.14 19.32 -5.03
C ALA A 6 2.93 18.79 -6.47
N GLY A 7 1.87 18.01 -6.71
CA GLY A 7 1.66 17.29 -7.97
C GLY A 7 0.72 17.99 -8.96
N LEU A 8 0.83 19.30 -9.15
CA LEU A 8 0.11 19.98 -10.24
C LEU A 8 0.84 21.26 -10.69
N LEU A 9 2.04 21.12 -11.25
CA LEU A 9 2.64 22.18 -12.06
C LEU A 9 3.45 21.64 -13.25
N ALA A 10 2.90 21.93 -14.42
CA ALA A 10 3.55 22.26 -15.69
C ALA A 10 4.33 21.18 -16.48
N LEU A 11 3.64 20.64 -17.49
CA LEU A 11 4.23 20.26 -18.78
C LEU A 11 3.62 21.15 -19.88
N THR A 12 4.08 22.39 -19.97
CA THR A 12 3.95 23.22 -21.17
C THR A 12 5.30 23.89 -21.44
N SER A 13 6.07 23.30 -22.36
CA SER A 13 7.31 23.88 -22.87
C SER A 13 6.96 25.04 -23.82
N GLY A 14 6.50 26.15 -23.26
CA GLY A 14 6.34 27.42 -23.95
C GLY A 14 7.01 28.51 -23.11
N SER A 15 8.17 28.98 -23.55
CA SER A 15 8.91 30.08 -22.91
C SER A 15 8.17 31.40 -23.11
N ALA A 16 7.08 31.59 -22.37
CA ALA A 16 6.56 32.92 -22.06
C ALA A 16 7.00 33.22 -20.63
N ALA A 17 7.75 34.31 -20.44
CA ALA A 17 8.11 34.80 -19.12
C ALA A 17 6.84 35.21 -18.37
N ALA A 18 6.24 34.29 -17.61
CA ALA A 18 5.15 34.60 -16.70
C ALA A 18 5.70 35.53 -15.62
N ALA A 19 5.07 36.69 -15.45
CA ALA A 19 5.38 37.60 -14.35
C ALA A 19 5.23 36.85 -13.01
N PRO A 20 6.08 37.15 -12.01
CA PRO A 20 5.96 36.53 -10.70
C PRO A 20 4.57 36.83 -10.13
N VAL A 21 3.79 35.78 -9.90
CA VAL A 21 2.54 35.87 -9.15
C VAL A 21 2.94 36.24 -7.71
N VAL A 22 2.73 37.50 -7.34
CA VAL A 22 2.92 37.95 -5.95
C VAL A 22 1.87 37.24 -5.10
N ALA A 23 2.32 36.33 -4.23
CA ALA A 23 1.43 35.64 -3.31
C ALA A 23 0.79 36.65 -2.36
N ASP A 24 -0.53 36.55 -2.18
CA ASP A 24 -1.28 37.38 -1.24
C ASP A 24 -0.83 37.07 0.21
N PRO A 25 -0.28 38.04 0.96
CA PRO A 25 0.14 37.86 2.34
C PRO A 25 -0.97 37.36 3.30
N ALA A 26 -2.23 37.64 2.98
CA ALA A 26 -3.36 37.15 3.76
C ALA A 26 -3.57 35.64 3.53
N ALA A 27 -3.42 35.17 2.29
CA ALA A 27 -3.54 33.76 1.95
C ALA A 27 -2.42 32.92 2.60
N THR A 28 -1.19 33.45 2.66
CA THR A 28 -0.07 32.77 3.32
C THR A 28 -0.25 32.67 4.84
N THR A 29 -0.84 33.69 5.46
CA THR A 29 -1.15 33.69 6.90
C THR A 29 -2.22 32.65 7.25
N ALA A 30 -3.29 32.54 6.45
CA ALA A 30 -4.35 31.55 6.65
C ALA A 30 -3.83 30.12 6.46
N GLN A 31 -3.00 29.88 5.44
CA GLN A 31 -2.35 28.58 5.22
C GLN A 31 -1.44 28.16 6.38
N ALA A 32 -0.67 29.12 6.93
CA ALA A 32 0.18 28.85 8.09
C ALA A 32 -0.66 28.48 9.34
N ALA A 33 -1.79 29.16 9.55
CA ALA A 33 -2.71 28.86 10.63
C ALA A 33 -3.35 27.47 10.49
N ASP A 34 -3.82 27.11 9.29
CA ASP A 34 -4.37 25.77 9.01
C ASP A 34 -3.32 24.67 9.22
N GLN A 35 -2.09 24.88 8.75
CA GLN A 35 -0.99 23.95 8.95
C GLN A 35 -0.67 23.77 10.44
N ALA A 36 -0.65 24.86 11.21
CA ALA A 36 -0.42 24.80 12.65
C ALA A 36 -1.55 24.05 13.39
N ALA A 37 -2.81 24.28 12.99
CA ALA A 37 -3.97 23.59 13.53
C ALA A 37 -3.93 22.08 13.22
N TYR A 38 -3.61 21.72 11.98
CA TYR A 38 -3.43 20.32 11.58
C TYR A 38 -2.32 19.64 12.39
N GLN A 39 -1.15 20.26 12.52
CA GLN A 39 -0.05 19.71 13.30
C GLN A 39 -0.40 19.55 14.79
N ALA A 40 -1.13 20.52 15.38
CA ALA A 40 -1.60 20.42 16.75
C ALA A 40 -2.58 19.25 16.91
N ALA A 41 -3.53 19.09 16.00
CA ALA A 41 -4.47 17.97 16.00
C ALA A 41 -3.75 16.62 15.85
N MET A 42 -2.75 16.52 14.98
CA MET A 42 -1.98 15.27 14.81
C MET A 42 -1.14 14.92 16.04
N ARG A 43 -0.53 15.90 16.72
CA ARG A 43 0.18 15.66 17.99
C ARG A 43 -0.77 15.16 19.08
N GLU A 44 -1.94 15.79 19.17
CA GLU A 44 -2.98 15.39 20.12
C GLU A 44 -3.51 13.98 19.85
N LEU A 45 -3.70 13.65 18.57
CA LEU A 45 -4.09 12.32 18.13
C LEU A 45 -3.05 11.26 18.54
N VAL A 46 -1.76 11.50 18.24
CA VAL A 46 -0.67 10.60 18.64
C VAL A 46 -0.66 10.38 20.14
N ARG A 47 -0.77 11.45 20.94
CA ARG A 47 -0.81 11.37 22.40
C ARG A 47 -1.99 10.51 22.86
N THR A 48 -3.17 10.77 22.34
CA THR A 48 -4.41 10.05 22.70
C THR A 48 -4.32 8.56 22.38
N LEU A 49 -3.87 8.21 21.16
CA LEU A 49 -3.76 6.82 20.74
C LEU A 49 -2.64 6.05 21.46
N ARG A 50 -1.52 6.73 21.74
CA ARG A 50 -0.41 6.14 22.53
C ARG A 50 -0.85 5.80 23.95
N ASP A 51 -1.66 6.66 24.56
CA ASP A 51 -2.12 6.51 25.94
C ASP A 51 -3.39 5.63 26.03
N SER A 52 -3.91 5.13 24.90
CA SER A 52 -5.06 4.22 24.82
C SER A 52 -4.75 2.83 25.40
N ALA A 53 -5.76 2.24 26.06
CA ALA A 53 -5.70 0.86 26.52
C ALA A 53 -5.72 -0.16 25.36
N SER A 54 -6.24 0.23 24.19
CA SER A 54 -6.31 -0.62 23.00
C SER A 54 -4.91 -0.85 22.42
N PRO A 55 -4.44 -2.12 22.30
CA PRO A 55 -3.20 -2.41 21.58
C PRO A 55 -3.25 -1.93 20.13
N ARG A 56 -4.43 -1.98 19.49
CA ARG A 56 -4.62 -1.52 18.12
C ARG A 56 -4.41 -0.01 17.98
N ASP A 57 -4.98 0.80 18.88
CA ASP A 57 -4.74 2.26 18.87
C ASP A 57 -3.25 2.57 19.05
N ARG A 58 -2.57 1.87 19.97
CA ARG A 58 -1.13 2.04 20.19
C ARG A 58 -0.28 1.66 18.97
N ALA A 59 -0.66 0.59 18.26
CA ALA A 59 -0.01 0.20 17.00
C ALA A 59 -0.23 1.21 15.87
N LEU A 60 -1.39 1.86 15.81
CA LEU A 60 -1.66 2.95 14.86
C LEU A 60 -0.88 4.21 15.23
N ALA A 61 -0.82 4.56 16.52
CA ALA A 61 -0.04 5.69 17.02
C ALA A 61 1.45 5.58 16.65
N SER A 62 2.02 4.37 16.69
CA SER A 62 3.42 4.17 16.32
C SER A 62 3.69 4.52 14.85
N GLN A 63 2.71 4.39 13.97
CA GLN A 63 2.85 4.74 12.54
C GLN A 63 2.85 6.25 12.29
N LEU A 64 2.24 7.03 13.19
CA LEU A 64 2.16 8.49 13.07
C LEU A 64 3.41 9.19 13.59
N LEU A 65 4.08 8.63 14.61
CA LEU A 65 5.25 9.23 15.23
C LEU A 65 6.36 9.64 14.24
N PRO A 66 6.72 8.85 13.21
CA PRO A 66 7.74 9.25 12.23
C PRO A 66 7.27 10.28 11.19
N VAL A 67 5.97 10.59 11.17
CA VAL A 67 5.34 11.38 10.09
C VAL A 67 4.89 12.74 10.59
N VAL A 68 4.57 12.87 11.88
CA VAL A 68 4.25 14.15 12.52
C VAL A 68 5.55 14.94 12.70
N PRO A 69 5.70 16.12 12.07
CA PRO A 69 6.93 16.91 12.19
C PRO A 69 7.21 17.29 13.65
N ALA A 70 8.49 17.29 14.01
CA ALA A 70 8.95 17.90 15.24
C ALA A 70 8.52 19.38 15.29
N THR A 71 8.41 19.95 16.49
CA THR A 71 7.96 21.34 16.68
C THR A 71 8.84 22.38 15.99
N ASP A 72 10.08 22.01 15.63
CA ASP A 72 11.05 22.85 14.93
C ASP A 72 11.16 22.52 13.42
N GLY A 73 10.35 21.59 12.90
CA GLY A 73 10.38 21.18 11.50
C GLY A 73 11.54 20.26 11.11
N SER A 74 12.32 19.76 12.07
CA SER A 74 13.38 18.78 11.82
C SER A 74 12.84 17.38 11.49
N GLU A 75 13.67 16.56 10.83
CA GLU A 75 13.41 15.12 10.67
C GLU A 75 13.17 14.46 12.03
N PRO A 76 12.31 13.43 12.13
CA PRO A 76 12.04 12.76 13.39
C PRO A 76 13.35 12.33 14.04
N ALA A 77 13.57 12.79 15.27
CA ALA A 77 14.78 12.44 15.98
C ALA A 77 14.88 10.91 16.11
N SER A 78 16.10 10.37 16.14
CA SER A 78 16.34 8.94 16.38
C SER A 78 15.63 8.42 17.65
N ALA A 79 15.43 9.30 18.64
CA ALA A 79 14.65 9.01 19.85
C ALA A 79 13.15 8.77 19.58
N GLU A 80 12.53 9.52 18.66
CA GLU A 80 11.12 9.34 18.29
C GLU A 80 10.91 8.05 17.49
N GLN A 81 11.83 7.73 16.58
CA GLN A 81 11.84 6.45 15.88
C GLN A 81 11.97 5.28 16.86
N ALA A 82 12.88 5.38 17.83
CA ALA A 82 13.03 4.36 18.88
C ALA A 82 11.78 4.26 19.76
N ALA A 83 11.13 5.38 20.09
CA ALA A 83 9.88 5.40 20.85
C ALA A 83 8.72 4.75 20.07
N SER A 84 8.60 5.07 18.78
CA SER A 84 7.65 4.43 17.86
C SER A 84 7.85 2.92 17.84
N GLY A 85 9.10 2.45 17.67
CA GLY A 85 9.40 1.03 17.66
C GLY A 85 9.06 0.32 18.98
N LYS A 86 9.39 0.92 20.12
CA LYS A 86 9.01 0.37 21.44
C LYS A 86 7.50 0.26 21.60
N LEU A 87 6.76 1.29 21.16
CA LEU A 87 5.30 1.30 21.22
C LEU A 87 4.68 0.20 20.35
N LEU A 88 5.14 0.06 19.11
CA LEU A 88 4.65 -0.96 18.18
C LEU A 88 4.92 -2.37 18.70
N ARG A 89 6.14 -2.62 19.21
CA ARG A 89 6.49 -3.91 19.83
C ARG A 89 5.61 -4.20 21.03
N ALA A 90 5.39 -3.24 21.92
CA ALA A 90 4.55 -3.43 23.10
C ALA A 90 3.08 -3.72 22.72
N ALA A 91 2.57 -3.04 21.69
CA ALA A 91 1.25 -3.32 21.14
C ALA A 91 1.14 -4.75 20.58
N ALA A 92 2.13 -5.19 19.78
CA ALA A 92 2.16 -6.54 19.24
C ALA A 92 2.30 -7.63 20.32
N GLN A 93 3.01 -7.36 21.41
CA GLN A 93 3.10 -8.26 22.56
C GLN A 93 1.77 -8.33 23.35
N ALA A 94 1.04 -7.22 23.44
CA ALA A 94 -0.25 -7.16 24.13
C ALA A 94 -1.40 -7.77 23.32
N ALA A 95 -1.25 -7.90 22.00
CA ALA A 95 -2.25 -8.48 21.10
C ALA A 95 -1.62 -9.52 20.14
N PRO A 96 -1.12 -10.66 20.66
CA PRO A 96 -0.45 -11.67 19.85
C PRO A 96 -1.35 -12.29 18.76
N ASP A 97 -2.67 -12.30 19.00
CA ASP A 97 -3.67 -12.89 18.10
C ASP A 97 -4.39 -11.86 17.22
N ASP A 98 -4.03 -10.58 17.29
CA ASP A 98 -4.59 -9.53 16.41
C ASP A 98 -3.78 -9.43 15.12
N ALA A 99 -4.35 -9.95 14.03
CA ALA A 99 -3.65 -10.05 12.75
C ALA A 99 -3.23 -8.70 12.16
N LEU A 100 -4.02 -7.64 12.34
CA LEU A 100 -3.65 -6.31 11.86
C LEU A 100 -2.48 -5.74 12.67
N VAL A 101 -2.51 -5.88 14.00
CA VAL A 101 -1.39 -5.42 14.85
C VAL A 101 -0.12 -6.19 14.52
N GLN A 102 -0.22 -7.51 14.34
CA GLN A 102 0.93 -8.32 13.92
C GLN A 102 1.41 -7.90 12.53
N ALA A 103 0.51 -7.66 11.56
CA ALA A 103 0.87 -7.19 10.22
C ALA A 103 1.63 -5.86 10.24
N LEU A 104 1.13 -4.86 10.98
CA LEU A 104 1.83 -3.58 11.16
C LEU A 104 3.22 -3.79 11.78
N TRP A 105 3.35 -4.68 12.77
CA TRP A 105 4.63 -4.94 13.41
C TRP A 105 5.62 -5.66 12.50
N VAL A 106 5.22 -6.70 11.77
CA VAL A 106 6.13 -7.45 10.89
C VAL A 106 6.54 -6.66 9.65
N ASN A 107 5.67 -5.77 9.15
CA ASN A 107 5.94 -4.97 7.95
C ASN A 107 6.70 -3.66 8.23
N ALA A 108 6.80 -3.22 9.48
CA ALA A 108 7.56 -2.02 9.84
C ALA A 108 9.05 -2.12 9.41
N ASP A 109 9.65 -0.98 9.05
CA ASP A 109 11.12 -0.89 8.92
C ASP A 109 11.76 -1.39 10.23
N PRO A 110 12.87 -2.16 10.18
CA PRO A 110 13.54 -2.63 11.39
C PRO A 110 13.76 -1.54 12.45
N ARG A 111 14.11 -0.31 12.05
CA ARG A 111 14.31 0.84 12.95
C ARG A 111 13.03 1.28 13.67
N LEU A 112 11.87 1.05 13.06
CA LEU A 112 10.54 1.41 13.56
C LEU A 112 9.81 0.23 14.23
N SER A 113 10.48 -0.92 14.36
CA SER A 113 9.84 -2.14 14.88
C SER A 113 10.06 -2.40 16.37
N GLY A 114 11.00 -1.67 16.99
CA GLY A 114 11.45 -1.93 18.36
C GLY A 114 12.32 -3.17 18.48
N CYS A 115 12.86 -3.65 17.37
CA CYS A 115 13.73 -4.81 17.27
C CYS A 115 15.09 -4.41 16.69
N ASP A 116 16.15 -4.67 17.45
CA ASP A 116 17.53 -4.37 17.05
C ASP A 116 18.48 -5.43 17.63
N VAL A 117 19.78 -5.26 17.42
CA VAL A 117 20.81 -6.19 17.94
C VAL A 117 20.80 -6.28 19.46
N LYS A 118 20.48 -5.18 20.17
CA LYS A 118 20.39 -5.13 21.64
C LYS A 118 19.07 -5.68 22.15
N ASN A 119 18.01 -5.60 21.35
CA ASN A 119 16.63 -5.96 21.68
C ASN A 119 16.06 -6.91 20.60
N PRO A 120 16.62 -8.11 20.42
CA PRO A 120 16.25 -8.98 19.31
C PRO A 120 14.79 -9.43 19.41
N CYS A 121 14.16 -9.64 18.25
CA CYS A 121 12.80 -10.16 18.12
C CYS A 121 12.78 -11.40 17.20
N PRO A 122 13.30 -12.55 17.67
CA PRO A 122 13.50 -13.72 16.83
C PRO A 122 12.20 -14.29 16.22
N ARG A 123 11.05 -14.01 16.85
CA ARG A 123 9.73 -14.51 16.44
C ARG A 123 8.88 -13.50 15.68
N ARG A 124 9.47 -12.35 15.31
CA ARG A 124 8.76 -11.27 14.59
C ARG A 124 8.42 -11.71 13.17
N ALA A 125 9.42 -12.10 12.39
CA ALA A 125 9.23 -12.39 10.96
C ALA A 125 8.20 -13.51 10.70
N ASP A 126 8.03 -14.45 11.63
CA ASP A 126 7.06 -15.54 11.53
C ASP A 126 5.81 -15.36 12.39
N ALA A 127 5.61 -14.20 13.04
CA ALA A 127 4.44 -13.94 13.87
C ALA A 127 3.14 -14.05 13.07
N LEU A 128 3.09 -13.36 11.93
CA LEU A 128 1.90 -13.34 11.08
C LEU A 128 1.64 -14.70 10.41
N ALA A 129 2.69 -15.36 9.92
CA ALA A 129 2.57 -16.70 9.31
C ALA A 129 2.04 -17.78 10.27
N ARG A 130 2.28 -17.65 11.59
CA ARG A 130 1.67 -18.55 12.58
C ARG A 130 0.18 -18.31 12.76
N LEU A 131 -0.23 -17.05 12.73
CA LEU A 131 -1.62 -16.65 12.93
C LEU A 131 -2.46 -16.89 11.68
N GLN A 132 -1.87 -16.70 10.50
CA GLN A 132 -2.53 -16.82 9.21
C GLN A 132 -1.71 -17.69 8.24
N PRO A 133 -1.57 -19.00 8.51
CA PRO A 133 -0.74 -19.89 7.67
C PRO A 133 -1.28 -20.05 6.25
N ASP A 134 -2.59 -19.84 6.06
CA ASP A 134 -3.29 -19.97 4.77
C ASP A 134 -3.33 -18.67 3.95
N ASN A 135 -2.81 -17.56 4.48
CA ASN A 135 -2.73 -16.26 3.78
C ASN A 135 -1.33 -16.04 3.21
N ALA A 136 -1.21 -15.85 1.89
CA ALA A 136 0.07 -15.64 1.22
C ALA A 136 0.82 -14.40 1.74
N ALA A 137 0.11 -13.33 2.12
CA ALA A 137 0.73 -12.11 2.63
C ALA A 137 1.51 -12.35 3.93
N ALA A 138 1.04 -13.29 4.76
CA ALA A 138 1.62 -13.60 6.07
C ALA A 138 3.06 -14.12 6.00
N TRP A 139 3.45 -14.65 4.83
CA TRP A 139 4.77 -15.23 4.58
C TRP A 139 5.77 -14.26 3.94
N VAL A 140 5.32 -13.10 3.44
CA VAL A 140 6.19 -12.09 2.80
C VAL A 140 7.35 -11.65 3.71
N PRO A 141 7.15 -11.39 5.02
CA PRO A 141 8.25 -11.02 5.91
C PRO A 141 9.33 -12.11 6.06
N LEU A 142 8.97 -13.40 5.91
CA LEU A 142 9.95 -14.48 5.93
C LEU A 142 10.80 -14.49 4.66
N VAL A 143 10.21 -14.19 3.49
CA VAL A 143 10.95 -14.04 2.23
C VAL A 143 11.94 -12.87 2.34
N ASP A 144 11.50 -11.72 2.84
CA ASP A 144 12.40 -10.57 3.03
C ASP A 144 13.53 -10.92 4.01
N ALA A 145 13.22 -11.50 5.18
CA ALA A 145 14.24 -11.88 6.16
C ALA A 145 15.26 -12.89 5.61
N ALA A 146 14.81 -13.89 4.85
CA ALA A 146 15.70 -14.85 4.19
C ALA A 146 16.55 -14.18 3.10
N TRP A 147 15.96 -13.26 2.33
CA TRP A 147 16.67 -12.47 1.33
C TRP A 147 17.80 -11.63 1.94
N GLN A 148 17.54 -10.93 3.05
CA GLN A 148 18.56 -10.13 3.74
C GLN A 148 19.74 -10.99 4.23
N ARG A 149 19.48 -12.23 4.63
CA ARG A 149 20.52 -13.20 5.05
C ARG A 149 21.18 -13.95 3.89
N LYS A 150 20.76 -13.72 2.64
CA LYS A 150 21.16 -14.51 1.46
C LYS A 150 20.89 -16.02 1.63
N ASP A 151 19.82 -16.34 2.35
CA ASP A 151 19.39 -17.69 2.67
C ASP A 151 18.45 -18.22 1.56
N THR A 152 19.04 -18.80 0.51
CA THR A 152 18.29 -19.27 -0.66
C THR A 152 17.29 -20.37 -0.32
N ALA A 153 17.65 -21.29 0.57
CA ALA A 153 16.76 -22.34 1.05
C ALA A 153 15.59 -21.75 1.85
N GLY A 154 15.84 -20.73 2.68
CA GLY A 154 14.80 -20.00 3.39
C GLY A 154 13.83 -19.26 2.47
N ILE A 155 14.34 -18.64 1.39
CA ILE A 155 13.50 -18.03 0.34
C ILE A 155 12.59 -19.10 -0.29
N ASP A 156 13.17 -20.22 -0.72
CA ASP A 156 12.42 -21.31 -1.35
C ASP A 156 11.35 -21.90 -0.43
N ALA A 157 11.68 -22.11 0.85
CA ALA A 157 10.74 -22.62 1.83
C ALA A 157 9.56 -21.65 2.06
N ALA A 158 9.82 -20.34 2.16
CA ALA A 158 8.78 -19.34 2.34
C ALA A 158 7.90 -19.19 1.08
N LEU A 159 8.49 -19.18 -0.12
CA LEU A 159 7.73 -19.16 -1.38
C LEU A 159 6.86 -20.42 -1.54
N ALA A 160 7.38 -21.60 -1.19
CA ALA A 160 6.60 -22.84 -1.22
C ALA A 160 5.42 -22.83 -0.24
N LYS A 161 5.53 -22.10 0.88
CA LYS A 161 4.41 -21.87 1.81
C LYS A 161 3.40 -20.88 1.24
N MET A 162 3.86 -19.77 0.69
CA MET A 162 3.00 -18.82 -0.04
C MET A 162 2.23 -19.48 -1.17
N ALA A 163 2.87 -20.38 -1.94
CA ALA A 163 2.24 -21.09 -3.04
C ALA A 163 1.13 -22.06 -2.59
N LYS A 164 1.14 -22.47 -1.32
CA LYS A 164 0.10 -23.34 -0.74
C LYS A 164 -1.01 -22.55 -0.04
N ALA A 165 -0.85 -21.24 0.10
CA ALA A 165 -1.86 -20.37 0.68
C ALA A 165 -3.13 -20.36 -0.19
N ARG A 166 -4.28 -20.30 0.49
CA ARG A 166 -5.60 -20.28 -0.16
C ARG A 166 -5.99 -18.87 -0.60
N ASP A 167 -5.61 -17.87 0.18
CA ASP A 167 -6.03 -16.48 -0.01
C ASP A 167 -4.84 -15.51 0.09
N TYR A 168 -5.13 -14.24 -0.24
CA TYR A 168 -4.21 -13.13 -0.10
C TYR A 168 -4.96 -11.90 0.44
N ASP A 169 -4.78 -11.63 1.74
CA ASP A 169 -5.20 -10.40 2.41
C ASP A 169 -3.94 -9.61 2.82
N ASP A 170 -3.75 -8.45 2.20
CA ASP A 170 -2.63 -7.55 2.50
C ASP A 170 -2.91 -6.59 3.67
N PHE A 171 -4.02 -6.79 4.37
CA PHE A 171 -4.50 -6.03 5.52
C PHE A 171 -4.82 -4.58 5.20
N LEU A 172 -4.82 -4.15 3.93
CA LEU A 172 -5.12 -2.78 3.54
C LEU A 172 -6.53 -2.38 3.99
N GLY A 173 -7.53 -3.23 3.74
CA GLY A 173 -8.92 -2.97 4.14
C GLY A 173 -9.10 -2.90 5.65
N GLN A 174 -8.40 -3.76 6.40
CA GLN A 174 -8.43 -3.76 7.87
C GLN A 174 -7.78 -2.49 8.44
N ALA A 175 -6.61 -2.12 7.91
CA ALA A 175 -5.90 -0.91 8.29
C ALA A 175 -6.73 0.35 7.96
N LEU A 176 -7.34 0.40 6.78
CA LEU A 176 -8.19 1.51 6.35
C LEU A 176 -9.37 1.70 7.30
N LYS A 177 -10.10 0.63 7.62
CA LYS A 177 -11.22 0.70 8.58
C LYS A 177 -10.76 1.14 9.97
N ALA A 178 -9.61 0.64 10.43
CA ALA A 178 -9.07 1.04 11.71
C ALA A 178 -8.73 2.55 11.74
N TRP A 179 -8.13 3.07 10.67
CA TRP A 179 -7.89 4.51 10.52
C TRP A 179 -9.18 5.34 10.37
N MET A 180 -10.19 4.83 9.66
CA MET A 180 -11.49 5.50 9.55
C MET A 180 -12.17 5.61 10.92
N ASP A 181 -12.12 4.57 11.76
CA ASP A 181 -12.62 4.63 13.13
C ASP A 181 -11.89 5.69 13.96
N VAL A 182 -10.55 5.73 13.86
CA VAL A 182 -9.73 6.74 14.53
C VAL A 182 -10.16 8.15 14.12
N TYR A 183 -10.28 8.43 12.82
CA TYR A 183 -10.66 9.77 12.34
C TYR A 183 -12.14 10.11 12.58
N ALA A 184 -13.00 9.11 12.75
CA ALA A 184 -14.37 9.35 13.20
C ALA A 184 -14.42 9.80 14.66
N ARG A 185 -13.58 9.21 15.54
CA ARG A 185 -13.45 9.60 16.95
C ARG A 185 -12.62 10.87 17.15
N HIS A 186 -11.71 11.16 16.21
CA HIS A 186 -10.80 12.31 16.25
C HIS A 186 -10.79 13.03 14.89
N PRO A 187 -11.83 13.83 14.60
CA PRO A 187 -11.93 14.54 13.33
C PRO A 187 -10.75 15.48 13.09
N LEU A 188 -10.26 15.50 11.85
CA LEU A 188 -9.23 16.44 11.42
C LEU A 188 -9.80 17.85 11.26
N PRO A 189 -9.01 18.91 11.54
CA PRO A 189 -9.44 20.27 11.29
C PRO A 189 -9.64 20.50 9.78
N VAL A 190 -10.70 21.22 9.42
CA VAL A 190 -10.97 21.61 8.03
C VAL A 190 -10.17 22.89 7.71
N PRO A 191 -9.31 22.89 6.68
CA PRO A 191 -8.57 24.08 6.27
C PRO A 191 -9.52 25.24 5.92
N THR A 192 -9.30 26.40 6.52
CA THR A 192 -10.07 27.62 6.26
C THR A 192 -9.53 28.40 5.05
N SER A 193 -8.26 28.19 4.69
CA SER A 193 -7.59 28.78 3.54
C SER A 193 -7.97 28.12 2.20
N ASP A 194 -8.62 26.95 2.23
CA ASP A 194 -9.10 26.23 1.05
C ASP A 194 -10.63 26.05 1.07
N PRO A 195 -11.39 26.91 0.36
CA PRO A 195 -12.84 26.76 0.24
C PRO A 195 -13.29 25.44 -0.39
N ALA A 196 -12.44 24.76 -1.16
CA ALA A 196 -12.76 23.45 -1.71
C ALA A 196 -12.75 22.36 -0.64
N ALA A 197 -11.92 22.49 0.40
CA ALA A 197 -11.86 21.55 1.52
C ALA A 197 -13.20 21.47 2.27
N ALA A 198 -13.93 22.59 2.37
CA ALA A 198 -15.25 22.65 2.99
C ALA A 198 -16.34 21.86 2.23
N ARG A 199 -16.08 21.43 0.99
CA ARG A 199 -17.03 20.63 0.19
C ARG A 199 -17.04 19.16 0.58
N PHE A 200 -16.00 18.68 1.26
CA PHE A 200 -15.91 17.29 1.70
C PHE A 200 -16.56 17.14 3.07
N SER A 201 -17.42 16.13 3.22
CA SER A 201 -17.96 15.81 4.53
C SER A 201 -16.85 15.32 5.47
N PRO A 202 -17.04 15.37 6.80
CA PRO A 202 -16.11 14.76 7.75
C PRO A 202 -15.81 13.28 7.45
N ARG A 203 -16.81 12.55 6.92
CA ARG A 203 -16.68 11.14 6.54
C ARG A 203 -15.77 10.96 5.32
N ALA A 204 -15.94 11.80 4.30
CA ALA A 204 -15.06 11.79 3.12
C ALA A 204 -13.62 12.17 3.51
N THR A 205 -13.44 13.19 4.33
CA THR A 205 -12.13 13.59 4.85
C THR A 205 -11.46 12.46 5.63
N ALA A 206 -12.21 11.79 6.51
CA ALA A 206 -11.73 10.62 7.25
C ALA A 206 -11.30 9.48 6.33
N LEU A 207 -12.06 9.19 5.26
CA LEU A 207 -11.67 8.18 4.27
C LEU A 207 -10.36 8.54 3.57
N VAL A 208 -10.22 9.78 3.10
CA VAL A 208 -9.01 10.22 2.38
C VAL A 208 -7.77 10.14 3.29
N ALA A 209 -7.88 10.64 4.52
CA ALA A 209 -6.81 10.55 5.51
C ALA A 209 -6.46 9.09 5.86
N ALA A 210 -7.49 8.27 6.08
CA ALA A 210 -7.31 6.85 6.36
C ALA A 210 -6.65 6.09 5.20
N MET A 211 -7.01 6.41 3.96
CA MET A 211 -6.40 5.81 2.77
C MET A 211 -4.91 6.14 2.66
N GLY A 212 -4.54 7.39 2.92
CA GLY A 212 -3.14 7.80 2.97
C GLY A 212 -2.35 7.02 4.03
N MET A 213 -2.89 6.92 5.24
CA MET A 213 -2.24 6.20 6.34
C MET A 213 -2.18 4.68 6.11
N ALA A 214 -3.27 4.06 5.68
CA ALA A 214 -3.31 2.62 5.42
C ALA A 214 -2.36 2.23 4.28
N SER A 215 -2.31 3.00 3.19
CA SER A 215 -1.41 2.74 2.07
C SER A 215 0.06 2.87 2.47
N ALA A 216 0.39 3.80 3.38
CA ALA A 216 1.76 3.99 3.86
C ALA A 216 2.25 2.90 4.83
N THR A 217 1.33 2.17 5.48
CA THR A 217 1.67 1.35 6.66
C THR A 217 1.29 -0.13 6.55
N ALA A 218 0.24 -0.46 5.79
CA ALA A 218 -0.23 -1.83 5.68
C ALA A 218 0.47 -2.63 4.57
N LEU A 219 0.92 -1.94 3.51
CA LEU A 219 1.44 -2.62 2.32
C LEU A 219 2.75 -3.35 2.63
N SER A 220 2.72 -4.67 2.41
CA SER A 220 3.89 -5.53 2.60
C SER A 220 4.97 -5.25 1.53
N PRO A 221 6.27 -5.29 1.87
CA PRO A 221 7.35 -5.04 0.91
C PRO A 221 7.56 -6.23 -0.04
N PHE A 222 6.76 -6.28 -1.11
CA PHE A 222 6.77 -7.36 -2.10
C PHE A 222 8.02 -7.42 -3.00
N ASP A 223 8.92 -6.45 -2.93
CA ASP A 223 10.04 -6.33 -3.87
C ASP A 223 10.96 -7.55 -3.84
N LYS A 224 11.18 -8.17 -2.67
CA LYS A 224 12.01 -9.38 -2.53
C LYS A 224 11.33 -10.62 -3.10
N VAL A 225 10.01 -10.74 -2.94
CA VAL A 225 9.23 -11.82 -3.57
C VAL A 225 9.37 -11.70 -5.09
N VAL A 226 9.11 -10.51 -5.65
CA VAL A 226 9.23 -10.26 -7.09
C VAL A 226 10.64 -10.53 -7.60
N LYS A 227 11.68 -10.05 -6.92
CA LYS A 227 13.08 -10.30 -7.28
C LYS A 227 13.44 -11.79 -7.21
N SER A 228 12.95 -12.52 -6.21
CA SER A 228 13.17 -13.98 -6.10
C SER A 228 12.50 -14.76 -7.23
N CYS A 229 11.37 -14.24 -7.73
CA CYS A 229 10.59 -14.86 -8.80
C CYS A 229 11.07 -14.51 -10.22
N GLN A 230 11.99 -13.56 -10.37
CA GLN A 230 12.55 -13.19 -11.68
C GLN A 230 13.58 -14.21 -12.15
N ARG A 231 13.24 -14.97 -13.20
CA ARG A 231 14.12 -16.00 -13.78
C ARG A 231 15.47 -15.43 -14.25
N GLN A 232 15.46 -14.25 -14.87
CA GLN A 232 16.67 -13.58 -15.34
C GLN A 232 17.63 -13.22 -14.19
N MET A 233 17.09 -12.86 -13.02
CA MET A 233 17.91 -12.52 -11.85
C MET A 233 18.39 -13.75 -11.07
N ASN A 234 17.75 -14.90 -11.25
CA ASN A 234 18.03 -16.12 -10.49
C ASN A 234 18.15 -17.34 -11.44
N PRO A 235 19.09 -17.33 -12.39
CA PRO A 235 19.22 -18.40 -13.38
C PRO A 235 19.49 -19.78 -12.74
N ASP A 236 20.18 -19.80 -11.60
CA ASP A 236 20.57 -21.02 -10.89
C ASP A 236 19.52 -21.50 -9.86
N ALA A 237 18.40 -20.78 -9.72
CA ALA A 237 17.33 -21.19 -8.80
C ALA A 237 16.65 -22.49 -9.28
N PRO A 238 16.20 -23.34 -8.35
CA PRO A 238 15.55 -24.59 -8.73
C PRO A 238 14.26 -24.31 -9.53
N PRO A 239 13.89 -25.15 -10.53
CA PRO A 239 12.68 -24.96 -11.31
C PRO A 239 11.39 -24.90 -10.47
N SER A 240 11.37 -25.51 -9.28
CA SER A 240 10.26 -25.42 -8.33
C SER A 240 9.97 -23.98 -7.90
N ARG A 241 11.00 -23.14 -7.69
CA ARG A 241 10.81 -21.74 -7.29
C ARG A 241 9.89 -21.00 -8.26
N PHE A 242 10.11 -21.17 -9.56
CA PHE A 242 9.30 -20.48 -10.57
C PHE A 242 7.88 -21.02 -10.65
N ARG A 243 7.67 -22.32 -10.39
CA ARG A 243 6.32 -22.89 -10.28
C ARG A 243 5.59 -22.35 -9.05
N ASP A 244 6.27 -22.26 -7.92
CA ASP A 244 5.74 -21.68 -6.68
C ASP A 244 5.38 -20.21 -6.90
N CYS A 245 6.27 -19.42 -7.51
CA CYS A 245 6.00 -18.04 -7.90
C CYS A 245 4.79 -17.88 -8.83
N ALA A 246 4.61 -18.80 -9.79
CA ALA A 246 3.43 -18.80 -10.66
C ALA A 246 2.16 -19.06 -9.85
N GLN A 247 2.20 -20.03 -8.94
CA GLN A 247 1.08 -20.37 -8.09
C GLN A 247 0.70 -19.21 -7.15
N ILE A 248 1.68 -18.56 -6.53
CA ILE A 248 1.48 -17.30 -5.77
C ILE A 248 0.82 -16.26 -6.67
N GLY A 249 1.33 -16.09 -7.90
CA GLY A 249 0.77 -15.18 -8.89
C GLY A 249 -0.72 -15.44 -9.17
N ARG A 250 -1.14 -16.69 -9.28
CA ARG A 250 -2.55 -17.08 -9.45
C ARG A 250 -3.40 -16.78 -8.22
N THR A 251 -2.90 -17.13 -7.03
CA THR A 251 -3.59 -16.83 -5.76
C THR A 251 -3.83 -15.32 -5.64
N LEU A 252 -2.81 -14.50 -5.85
CA LEU A 252 -2.92 -13.03 -5.78
C LEU A 252 -3.87 -12.48 -6.86
N LEU A 253 -3.83 -13.02 -8.07
CA LEU A 253 -4.63 -12.53 -9.19
C LEU A 253 -6.13 -12.81 -9.03
N VAL A 254 -6.48 -13.97 -8.48
CA VAL A 254 -7.88 -14.44 -8.37
C VAL A 254 -8.46 -14.19 -6.97
N HIS A 255 -7.67 -14.47 -5.93
CA HIS A 255 -8.06 -14.43 -4.52
C HIS A 255 -7.42 -13.27 -3.75
N GLY A 256 -6.84 -12.29 -4.46
CA GLY A 256 -6.35 -11.07 -3.85
C GLY A 256 -7.48 -10.10 -3.51
N ASP A 257 -7.46 -9.63 -2.25
CA ASP A 257 -8.44 -8.72 -1.66
C ASP A 257 -8.22 -7.24 -2.00
N SER A 258 -7.08 -6.93 -2.63
CA SER A 258 -6.74 -5.61 -3.16
C SER A 258 -6.43 -5.64 -4.65
N LEU A 259 -6.70 -4.52 -5.32
CA LEU A 259 -6.36 -4.34 -6.72
C LEU A 259 -4.84 -4.37 -6.91
N LEU A 260 -4.08 -3.81 -5.96
CA LEU A 260 -2.62 -3.88 -5.96
C LEU A 260 -2.14 -5.34 -5.88
N GLY A 261 -2.73 -6.16 -5.01
CA GLY A 261 -2.45 -7.59 -4.90
C GLY A 261 -2.63 -8.31 -6.23
N ARG A 262 -3.74 -8.05 -6.92
CA ARG A 262 -4.01 -8.63 -8.25
C ARG A 262 -2.98 -8.20 -9.30
N MET A 263 -2.56 -6.94 -9.27
CA MET A 263 -1.53 -6.43 -10.16
C MET A 263 -0.15 -7.03 -9.87
N ILE A 264 0.19 -7.27 -8.60
CA ILE A 264 1.39 -8.03 -8.22
C ILE A 264 1.28 -9.46 -8.73
N GLY A 265 0.14 -10.12 -8.58
CA GLY A 265 -0.11 -11.48 -9.07
C GLY A 265 0.16 -11.63 -10.57
N ARG A 266 -0.39 -10.71 -11.37
CA ARG A 266 -0.08 -10.60 -12.81
C ARG A 266 1.42 -10.40 -13.06
N GLY A 267 2.07 -9.54 -12.27
CA GLY A 267 3.51 -9.31 -12.34
C GLY A 267 4.33 -10.58 -12.11
N LEU A 268 3.99 -11.37 -11.08
CA LEU A 268 4.65 -12.63 -10.72
C LEU A 268 4.51 -13.70 -11.82
N LEU A 269 3.32 -13.84 -12.39
CA LEU A 269 3.10 -14.74 -13.52
C LEU A 269 3.98 -14.41 -14.72
N ARG A 270 4.13 -13.11 -15.03
CA ARG A 270 5.01 -12.65 -16.10
C ARG A 270 6.48 -12.96 -15.82
N VAL A 271 6.98 -12.61 -14.62
CA VAL A 271 8.43 -12.74 -14.34
C VAL A 271 8.90 -14.17 -14.04
N SER A 272 7.99 -15.05 -13.62
CA SER A 272 8.29 -16.47 -13.41
C SER A 272 8.50 -17.23 -14.72
N GLY A 273 7.91 -16.75 -15.82
CA GLY A 273 7.90 -17.44 -17.10
C GLY A 273 7.10 -18.76 -17.05
N GLN A 274 6.07 -18.81 -16.22
CA GLN A 274 5.22 -20.00 -15.99
C GLN A 274 3.72 -19.67 -16.16
N ALA A 275 3.42 -18.56 -16.84
CA ALA A 275 2.08 -18.20 -17.27
C ALA A 275 1.53 -19.25 -18.25
N THR A 276 0.22 -19.49 -18.16
CA THR A 276 -0.53 -20.43 -19.01
C THR A 276 -1.70 -19.70 -19.68
N PRO A 277 -2.35 -20.29 -20.71
CA PRO A 277 -3.53 -19.69 -21.32
C PRO A 277 -4.68 -19.39 -20.33
N ALA A 278 -4.83 -20.19 -19.28
CA ALA A 278 -5.83 -19.97 -18.23
C ALA A 278 -5.58 -18.70 -17.40
N ASP A 279 -4.35 -18.17 -17.41
CA ASP A 279 -3.97 -16.99 -16.65
C ASP A 279 -4.29 -15.68 -17.41
N VAL A 280 -4.58 -15.76 -18.71
CA VAL A 280 -4.75 -14.58 -19.60
C VAL A 280 -6.01 -13.78 -19.25
N GLU A 281 -7.16 -14.44 -19.10
CA GLU A 281 -8.42 -13.75 -18.84
C GLU A 281 -8.43 -13.07 -17.45
N PRO A 282 -8.04 -13.74 -16.35
CA PRO A 282 -7.95 -13.07 -15.05
C PRO A 282 -6.98 -11.87 -15.06
N ALA A 283 -5.85 -11.98 -15.78
CA ALA A 283 -4.89 -10.89 -15.91
C ALA A 283 -5.50 -9.69 -16.69
N ARG A 284 -6.22 -9.97 -17.76
CA ARG A 284 -6.94 -8.95 -18.55
C ARG A 284 -8.03 -8.27 -17.71
N ASN A 285 -8.78 -9.02 -16.91
CA ASN A 285 -9.80 -8.49 -16.00
C ASN A 285 -9.19 -7.55 -14.94
N ALA A 286 -8.06 -7.93 -14.33
CA ALA A 286 -7.38 -7.10 -13.34
C ALA A 286 -6.88 -5.76 -13.93
N GLN A 287 -6.34 -5.78 -15.16
CA GLN A 287 -5.90 -4.57 -15.84
C GLN A 287 -7.08 -3.64 -16.18
N TRP A 288 -8.19 -4.20 -16.68
CA TRP A 288 -9.40 -3.44 -16.94
C TRP A 288 -9.93 -2.76 -15.67
N GLN A 289 -9.98 -3.51 -14.57
CA GLN A 289 -10.37 -3.00 -13.26
C GLN A 289 -9.44 -1.88 -12.81
N GLN A 290 -8.12 -2.03 -12.99
CA GLN A 290 -7.15 -1.00 -12.65
C GLN A 290 -7.36 0.29 -13.44
N GLU A 291 -7.46 0.22 -14.77
CA GLU A 291 -7.64 1.39 -15.62
C GLU A 291 -8.94 2.13 -15.30
N ASN A 292 -10.05 1.39 -15.11
CA ASN A 292 -11.33 1.99 -14.79
C ASN A 292 -11.38 2.54 -13.36
N TRP A 293 -10.73 1.88 -12.40
CA TRP A 293 -10.60 2.39 -11.04
C TRP A 293 -9.85 3.71 -11.02
N MET A 294 -8.67 3.78 -11.67
CA MET A 294 -7.90 5.02 -11.78
C MET A 294 -8.70 6.15 -12.44
N ARG A 295 -9.48 5.85 -13.49
CA ARG A 295 -10.36 6.84 -14.13
C ARG A 295 -11.48 7.30 -13.18
N LEU A 296 -12.07 6.36 -12.43
CA LEU A 296 -13.15 6.65 -11.49
C LEU A 296 -12.66 7.49 -10.29
N THR A 297 -11.42 7.29 -9.85
CA THR A 297 -10.83 8.01 -8.72
C THR A 297 -9.99 9.22 -9.14
N ALA A 298 -9.90 9.53 -10.43
CA ALA A 298 -9.12 10.66 -10.94
C ALA A 298 -9.68 12.02 -10.50
N THR A 299 -10.98 12.08 -10.17
CA THR A 299 -11.62 13.30 -9.66
C THR A 299 -12.02 13.13 -8.21
N ALA A 300 -11.66 14.10 -7.37
CA ALA A 300 -12.08 14.19 -5.98
C ALA A 300 -13.52 14.73 -5.88
N ASP A 301 -14.48 13.97 -6.42
CA ASP A 301 -15.92 14.25 -6.32
C ASP A 301 -16.40 13.97 -4.88
N PRO A 302 -16.85 14.99 -4.11
CA PRO A 302 -17.24 14.81 -2.72
C PRO A 302 -18.34 13.75 -2.51
N ALA A 303 -19.35 13.74 -3.38
CA ALA A 303 -20.46 12.78 -3.27
C ALA A 303 -19.99 11.34 -3.49
N ARG A 304 -19.03 11.14 -4.40
CA ARG A 304 -18.41 9.83 -4.65
C ARG A 304 -17.56 9.37 -3.47
N LEU A 305 -16.80 10.28 -2.84
CA LEU A 305 -15.99 9.95 -1.67
C LEU A 305 -16.86 9.62 -0.45
N ASP A 306 -17.96 10.33 -0.25
CA ASP A 306 -18.94 10.00 0.78
C ASP A 306 -19.55 8.62 0.58
N ALA A 307 -19.96 8.33 -0.65
CA ALA A 307 -20.46 7.00 -1.00
C ALA A 307 -19.38 5.92 -0.83
N ALA A 308 -18.13 6.19 -1.25
CA ALA A 308 -17.01 5.28 -1.04
C ALA A 308 -16.76 5.00 0.44
N ALA A 309 -16.88 6.02 1.29
CA ALA A 309 -16.69 5.85 2.72
C ALA A 309 -17.83 5.03 3.34
N ALA A 310 -19.05 5.12 2.80
CA ALA A 310 -20.17 4.24 3.14
C ALA A 310 -19.90 2.79 2.72
N ASP A 311 -19.40 2.59 1.51
CA ASP A 311 -19.07 1.27 0.99
C ASP A 311 -17.99 0.60 1.83
N TRP A 312 -16.90 1.31 2.16
CA TRP A 312 -15.80 0.81 2.99
C TRP A 312 -16.21 0.39 4.41
N ALA A 313 -17.21 1.04 4.99
CA ALA A 313 -17.72 0.66 6.31
C ALA A 313 -18.40 -0.73 6.30
N ASN A 314 -18.93 -1.15 5.16
CA ASN A 314 -19.73 -2.37 5.03
C ASN A 314 -19.01 -3.49 4.25
N ALA A 315 -18.14 -3.14 3.31
CA ALA A 315 -17.42 -4.09 2.47
C ALA A 315 -16.31 -4.81 3.24
N SER A 316 -16.04 -6.08 2.92
CA SER A 316 -14.94 -6.83 3.55
C SER A 316 -13.56 -6.32 3.15
N ASN A 317 -13.37 -5.97 1.87
CA ASN A 317 -12.09 -5.62 1.25
C ASN A 317 -12.23 -4.62 0.09
N GLU A 318 -11.10 -4.20 -0.51
CA GLU A 318 -11.06 -3.22 -1.60
C GLU A 318 -11.80 -3.72 -2.83
N MET A 319 -11.66 -5.01 -3.18
CA MET A 319 -12.30 -5.55 -4.37
C MET A 319 -13.83 -5.53 -4.28
N ALA A 320 -14.41 -5.72 -3.08
CA ALA A 320 -15.85 -5.56 -2.86
C ALA A 320 -16.29 -4.10 -3.02
N VAL A 321 -15.51 -3.12 -2.53
CA VAL A 321 -15.80 -1.69 -2.75
C VAL A 321 -15.73 -1.33 -4.23
N LEU A 322 -14.70 -1.83 -4.93
CA LEU A 322 -14.53 -1.62 -6.37
C LEU A 322 -15.77 -2.12 -7.14
N GLN A 323 -16.29 -3.30 -6.80
CA GLN A 323 -17.49 -3.85 -7.44
C GLN A 323 -18.72 -2.95 -7.25
N ILE A 324 -18.98 -2.50 -6.02
CA ILE A 324 -20.10 -1.59 -5.71
C ILE A 324 -19.97 -0.30 -6.51
N GLN A 325 -18.76 0.27 -6.55
CA GLN A 325 -18.50 1.52 -7.24
C GLN A 325 -18.61 1.39 -8.77
N PHE A 326 -18.18 0.26 -9.33
CA PHE A 326 -18.34 -0.03 -10.75
C PHE A 326 -19.82 -0.18 -11.11
N GLN A 327 -20.58 -0.91 -10.32
CA GLN A 327 -22.03 -1.05 -10.50
C GLN A 327 -22.71 0.31 -10.48
N ARG A 328 -22.39 1.16 -9.49
CA ARG A 328 -22.94 2.53 -9.37
C ARG A 328 -22.58 3.41 -10.57
N ALA A 329 -21.40 3.22 -11.15
CA ALA A 329 -20.91 3.97 -12.30
C ALA A 329 -21.32 3.36 -13.66
N GLY A 330 -22.04 2.23 -13.70
CA GLY A 330 -22.37 1.52 -14.93
C GLY A 330 -21.15 0.95 -15.66
N ILE A 331 -20.06 0.67 -14.95
CA ILE A 331 -18.82 0.10 -15.50
C ILE A 331 -18.89 -1.43 -15.33
N ALA A 332 -18.68 -2.17 -16.42
CA ALA A 332 -18.61 -3.63 -16.37
C ALA A 332 -17.39 -4.10 -15.57
N LEU A 333 -17.49 -5.23 -14.84
CA LEU A 333 -16.36 -5.81 -14.10
C LEU A 333 -15.33 -6.48 -15.00
N THR A 334 -15.75 -6.87 -16.20
CA THR A 334 -14.93 -7.52 -17.23
C THR A 334 -14.81 -6.60 -18.45
N PRO A 335 -13.66 -6.57 -19.12
CA PRO A 335 -13.46 -5.78 -20.31
C PRO A 335 -14.28 -6.30 -21.49
N PRO A 336 -14.76 -5.40 -22.39
CA PRO A 336 -15.48 -5.80 -23.59
C PRO A 336 -14.59 -6.62 -24.53
N ALA A 337 -15.19 -7.45 -25.38
CA ALA A 337 -14.46 -8.29 -26.33
C ALA A 337 -13.46 -7.47 -27.17
N GLY A 338 -12.25 -8.01 -27.37
CA GLY A 338 -11.17 -7.35 -28.12
C GLY A 338 -10.44 -6.23 -27.37
N TRP A 339 -10.88 -5.84 -26.16
CA TRP A 339 -10.17 -4.83 -25.36
C TRP A 339 -8.76 -5.30 -24.98
N MET A 340 -7.80 -4.38 -25.13
CA MET A 340 -6.41 -4.51 -24.71
C MET A 340 -6.02 -3.34 -23.81
N ALA A 341 -5.18 -3.63 -22.81
CA ALA A 341 -4.60 -2.61 -21.95
C ALA A 341 -3.57 -1.78 -22.73
N HIS A 342 -3.39 -0.53 -22.35
CA HIS A 342 -2.40 0.36 -22.94
C HIS A 342 -1.40 0.86 -21.88
N ASN A 343 -0.14 1.04 -22.25
CA ASN A 343 0.84 1.64 -21.35
C ASN A 343 0.70 3.17 -21.33
N SER A 344 1.52 3.85 -20.53
CA SER A 344 1.51 5.32 -20.42
C SER A 344 1.84 6.06 -21.72
N ARG A 345 2.40 5.37 -22.72
CA ARG A 345 2.66 5.90 -24.07
C ARG A 345 1.52 5.61 -25.04
N GLY A 346 0.43 4.98 -24.58
CA GLY A 346 -0.68 4.56 -25.42
C GLY A 346 -0.39 3.33 -26.27
N GLU A 347 0.70 2.61 -26.02
CA GLU A 347 1.01 1.38 -26.76
C GLU A 347 0.30 0.18 -26.13
N PRO A 348 -0.19 -0.79 -26.93
CA PRO A 348 -0.80 -2.00 -26.41
C PRO A 348 0.17 -2.77 -25.50
N VAL A 349 -0.30 -3.18 -24.33
CA VAL A 349 0.42 -4.08 -23.44
C VAL A 349 0.18 -5.51 -23.92
N PRO A 350 1.22 -6.30 -24.23
CA PRO A 350 1.03 -7.67 -24.67
C PRO A 350 0.25 -8.50 -23.64
N PRO A 351 -0.58 -9.46 -24.11
CA PRO A 351 -1.17 -10.47 -23.26
C PRO A 351 -0.12 -11.20 -22.41
N LEU A 352 -0.55 -11.69 -21.25
CA LEU A 352 0.30 -12.50 -20.39
C LEU A 352 0.80 -13.74 -21.16
N GLY A 353 2.12 -13.97 -21.17
CA GLY A 353 2.74 -15.10 -21.89
C GLY A 353 3.28 -14.74 -23.27
N GLU A 354 2.89 -13.60 -23.85
CA GLU A 354 3.51 -13.07 -25.06
C GLU A 354 4.72 -12.20 -24.69
N VAL A 355 5.91 -12.61 -25.15
CA VAL A 355 7.11 -11.80 -25.03
C VAL A 355 7.00 -10.68 -26.06
N ALA A 356 7.07 -9.42 -25.62
CA ALA A 356 7.08 -8.28 -26.54
C ALA A 356 8.22 -8.48 -27.57
N PRO A 357 7.93 -8.45 -28.88
CA PRO A 357 8.96 -8.58 -29.90
C PRO A 357 10.03 -7.51 -29.67
N GLY A 358 11.28 -7.93 -29.47
CA GLY A 358 12.43 -7.05 -29.23
C GLY A 358 12.92 -6.93 -27.77
N SER A 359 12.20 -7.48 -26.78
CA SER A 359 12.63 -7.43 -25.36
C SER A 359 13.74 -8.42 -24.98
N GLY A 360 14.20 -9.25 -25.93
CA GLY A 360 15.22 -10.29 -25.72
C GLY A 360 16.68 -9.84 -25.77
N LYS A 361 16.97 -8.54 -25.96
CA LYS A 361 18.35 -8.01 -25.97
C LYS A 361 18.49 -6.84 -24.99
N LEU A 362 18.40 -7.14 -23.69
CA LEU A 362 19.15 -6.33 -22.74
C LEU A 362 20.60 -6.79 -22.87
N GLU A 363 21.41 -6.07 -23.67
CA GLU A 363 22.85 -6.26 -23.66
C GLU A 363 23.34 -6.19 -22.21
N PRO A 364 24.12 -7.17 -21.73
CA PRO A 364 24.67 -7.11 -20.39
C PRO A 364 25.52 -5.85 -20.31
N ASN A 365 25.14 -4.96 -19.40
CA ASN A 365 25.89 -3.76 -19.07
C ASN A 365 27.29 -4.22 -18.65
N ARG A 366 28.27 -4.14 -19.56
CA ARG A 366 29.68 -4.35 -19.24
C ARG A 366 30.09 -3.23 -18.30
N ARG A 367 30.26 -3.55 -17.02
CA ARG A 367 31.06 -2.78 -16.07
C ARG A 367 32.24 -3.61 -15.64
#